data_AF-A0A5C4M5S6-F1
#
_entry.id   AF-A0A5C4M5S6-F1
#
_cell.length_a   1.000
_cell.length_b   1.000
_cell.length_c   1.000
_cell.angle_alpha   90.00
_cell.angle_beta   90.00
_cell.angle_gamma   90.00
#
_symmetry.space_group_name_H-M   'P 1'
#
loop_
_entity.id
_entity.type
_entity.pdbx_description
1 polymer ?
#
loop_
_entity_poly.entity_id
_entity_poly.type
_entity_poly.pdbx_seq_one_letter_code
_entity_poly.pdbx_strand_id
1 'polypeptide(L)'
;MNAVLTVRDVPDDVKAALAREARARGQSLQAFLLGVLKRQADFAWNKEIVVEIEGDLSAGGGAESDAPDAAEILAGARAERTGGA
;
A
#
# COMPACT_ATOMS: atom_id res chain seq x y z
N MET A 1 15.14 3.61 17.28
CA MET A 1 16.51 3.38 16.78
C MET A 1 16.69 4.19 15.50
N ASN A 2 17.80 4.91 15.35
CA ASN A 2 18.18 5.56 14.10
C ASN A 2 19.26 4.74 13.41
N ALA A 3 19.04 4.39 12.13
CA ALA A 3 20.03 3.71 11.30
C ALA A 3 20.57 4.70 10.27
N VAL A 4 21.87 4.62 9.97
CA VAL A 4 22.52 5.40 8.92
C VAL A 4 22.82 4.47 7.75
N LEU A 5 22.40 4.87 6.56
CA LEU A 5 22.63 4.14 5.32
C LEU A 5 23.53 4.96 4.40
N THR A 6 24.58 4.34 3.89
CA THR A 6 25.53 4.97 2.96
C THR A 6 25.45 4.25 1.63
N VAL A 7 25.13 4.98 0.56
CA VAL A 7 25.15 4.47 -0.82
C VAL A 7 26.51 4.76 -1.43
N ARG A 8 27.22 3.72 -1.88
CA ARG A 8 28.53 3.83 -2.53
C ARG A 8 28.36 3.89 -4.05
N ASP A 9 29.39 4.43 -4.71
CA ASP A 9 29.54 4.42 -6.17
C ASP A 9 28.36 5.05 -6.92
N VAL A 10 27.80 6.13 -6.36
CA VAL A 10 26.74 6.90 -7.02
C VAL A 10 27.35 7.73 -8.14
N PRO A 11 26.94 7.55 -9.40
CA PRO A 11 27.41 8.38 -10.50
C PRO A 11 27.11 9.87 -10.27
N ASP A 12 28.03 10.74 -10.67
CA ASP A 12 27.92 12.18 -10.39
C ASP A 12 26.71 12.83 -11.05
N ASP A 13 26.33 12.36 -12.24
CA ASP A 13 25.14 12.80 -12.97
C ASP A 13 23.85 12.43 -12.23
N VAL A 14 23.76 11.20 -11.70
CA VAL A 14 22.64 10.74 -10.87
C VAL A 14 22.52 11.58 -9.60
N LYS A 15 23.65 11.77 -8.89
CA LYS A 15 23.70 12.63 -7.69
C LYS A 15 23.25 14.06 -8.01
N ALA A 16 23.72 14.63 -9.12
CA ALA A 16 23.35 15.98 -9.55
C ALA A 16 21.86 16.08 -9.87
N ALA A 17 21.28 15.09 -10.57
CA ALA A 17 19.86 15.04 -10.88
C ALA A 17 19.01 15.02 -9.60
N LEU A 18 19.31 14.11 -8.67
CA LEU A 18 18.60 14.00 -7.39
C LEU A 18 18.73 15.28 -6.56
N ALA A 19 19.91 15.91 -6.57
CA ALA A 19 20.14 17.15 -5.84
C ALA A 19 19.40 18.35 -6.46
N ARG A 20 19.19 18.38 -7.77
CA ARG A 20 18.34 19.40 -8.41
C ARG A 20 16.88 19.23 -7.99
N GLU A 21 16.39 18.00 -7.99
CA GLU A 21 15.01 17.71 -7.62
C GLU A 21 14.73 18.00 -6.15
N ALA A 22 15.65 17.62 -5.24
CA ALA A 22 15.55 17.97 -3.83
C ALA A 22 15.43 19.50 -3.63
N ARG A 23 16.25 20.28 -4.33
CA ARG A 23 16.20 21.75 -4.27
C ARG A 23 14.90 22.32 -4.83
N ALA A 24 14.40 21.79 -5.93
CA ALA A 24 13.12 22.20 -6.50
C ALA A 24 11.96 22.00 -5.50
N ARG A 25 12.09 21.03 -4.60
CA ARG A 25 11.13 20.74 -3.52
C ARG A 25 11.45 21.45 -2.20
N GLY A 26 12.47 22.32 -2.15
CA GLY A 26 12.90 23.01 -0.94
C GLY A 26 13.50 22.11 0.13
N GLN A 27 14.03 20.94 -0.26
CA GLN A 27 14.54 19.91 0.65
C GLN A 27 16.05 19.74 0.52
N SER A 28 16.69 19.31 1.60
CA SER A 28 18.05 18.75 1.51
C SER A 28 18.01 17.43 0.74
N LEU A 29 19.13 17.07 0.08
CA LEU A 29 19.22 15.80 -0.65
C LEU A 29 18.94 14.60 0.26
N GLN A 30 19.44 14.63 1.51
CA GLN A 30 19.22 13.56 2.48
C GLN A 30 17.74 13.43 2.87
N ALA A 31 17.04 14.54 3.11
CA ALA A 31 15.62 14.52 3.43
C ALA A 31 14.78 14.02 2.25
N PHE A 32 15.13 14.44 1.03
CA PHE A 32 14.49 13.96 -0.19
C PHE A 32 14.66 12.44 -0.36
N LEU A 33 15.89 11.93 -0.25
CA LEU A 33 16.19 10.50 -0.38
C LEU A 33 15.51 9.67 0.71
N LEU A 34 15.47 10.17 1.95
CA LEU A 34 14.72 9.51 3.01
C LEU A 34 13.23 9.38 2.65
N GLY A 35 12.64 10.41 2.07
CA GLY A 35 11.26 10.36 1.59
C GLY A 35 11.06 9.35 0.46
N VAL A 36 12.02 9.22 -0.45
CA VAL A 36 12.00 8.21 -1.51
C VAL A 36 12.08 6.80 -0.93
N LEU A 37 13.01 6.56 0.01
CA LEU A 37 13.18 5.27 0.67
C LEU A 37 11.93 4.85 1.45
N LYS A 38 11.30 5.78 2.19
CA LYS A 38 10.04 5.51 2.89
C LYS A 38 8.94 5.07 1.94
N ARG A 39 8.72 5.83 0.86
CA ARG A 39 7.70 5.47 -0.14
C ARG A 39 7.96 4.09 -0.75
N GLN A 40 9.21 3.73 -0.99
CA GLN A 40 9.51 2.40 -1.52
C GLN A 40 9.34 1.28 -0.51
N ALA A 41 9.67 1.51 0.76
CA ALA A 41 9.39 0.55 1.82
C ALA A 41 7.88 0.33 1.99
N ASP A 42 7.10 1.42 2.00
CA ASP A 42 5.64 1.35 2.12
C ASP A 42 5.03 0.61 0.91
N PHE A 43 5.52 0.86 -0.31
CA PHE A 43 5.05 0.17 -1.50
C PHE A 43 5.40 -1.33 -1.49
N ALA A 44 6.63 -1.68 -1.08
CA ALA A 44 7.05 -3.07 -0.97
C ALA A 44 6.21 -3.83 0.07
N TRP A 45 5.96 -3.21 1.22
CA TRP A 45 5.11 -3.75 2.28
C TRP A 45 3.66 -3.92 1.83
N ASN A 46 3.09 -2.93 1.16
CA ASN A 46 1.73 -3.02 0.62
C ASN A 46 1.60 -4.17 -0.39
N LYS A 47 2.62 -4.40 -1.23
CA LYS A 47 2.64 -5.52 -2.16
C LYS A 47 2.68 -6.87 -1.44
N GLU A 48 3.44 -6.97 -0.36
CA GLU A 48 3.50 -8.17 0.47
C GLU A 48 2.14 -8.48 1.11
N ILE A 49 1.49 -7.47 1.70
CA ILE A 49 0.13 -7.62 2.26
C ILE A 49 -0.86 -8.07 1.18
N VAL A 50 -0.82 -7.49 -0.02
CA VAL A 50 -1.75 -7.88 -1.09
C VAL A 50 -1.56 -9.36 -1.46
N VAL A 51 -0.31 -9.83 -1.54
CA VAL A 51 -0.01 -11.24 -1.83
C VAL A 51 -0.45 -12.15 -0.68
N GLU A 52 -0.27 -11.74 0.57
CA GLU A 52 -0.72 -12.48 1.76
C GLU A 52 -2.25 -12.61 1.77
N ILE A 53 -2.98 -11.50 1.57
CA ILE A 53 -4.44 -11.47 1.49
C ILE A 53 -4.92 -12.35 0.33
N GLU A 54 -4.29 -12.27 -0.84
CA GLU A 54 -4.63 -13.15 -1.97
C GLU A 54 -4.40 -14.62 -1.59
N GLY A 55 -3.31 -14.93 -0.89
CA GLY A 55 -3.03 -16.27 -0.37
C GLY A 55 -4.11 -16.76 0.59
N ASP A 56 -4.47 -15.95 1.58
CA ASP A 56 -5.50 -16.27 2.58
C ASP A 56 -6.86 -16.47 1.93
N LEU A 57 -7.28 -15.55 1.05
CA LEU A 57 -8.54 -15.66 0.32
C LEU A 57 -8.57 -16.89 -0.60
N SER A 58 -7.44 -17.21 -1.25
CA SER A 58 -7.31 -18.41 -2.11
C SER A 58 -7.32 -19.71 -1.31
N ALA A 59 -6.81 -19.67 -0.07
CA ALA A 59 -6.78 -20.80 0.85
C ALA A 59 -8.11 -21.01 1.60
N GLY A 60 -9.13 -20.19 1.31
CA GLY A 60 -10.47 -20.29 1.90
C GLY A 60 -10.73 -19.34 3.08
N GLY A 61 -9.82 -18.42 3.38
CA GLY A 61 -9.93 -17.35 4.39
C GLY A 61 -10.84 -16.18 4.00
N GLY A 62 -11.85 -16.43 3.17
CA GLY A 62 -12.99 -15.54 3.03
C GLY A 62 -13.88 -15.60 4.27
N ALA A 63 -15.01 -14.89 4.26
CA ALA A 63 -16.04 -15.09 5.27
C ALA A 63 -16.35 -16.59 5.36
N GLU A 64 -16.18 -17.19 6.55
CA GLU A 64 -16.45 -18.61 6.77
C GLU A 64 -17.86 -18.94 6.25
N SER A 65 -18.10 -20.19 5.85
CA SER A 65 -19.39 -20.64 5.31
C SER A 65 -20.61 -20.45 6.24
N ASP A 66 -20.38 -19.99 7.48
CA ASP A 66 -21.40 -19.63 8.46
C ASP A 66 -21.87 -18.15 8.36
N ALA A 67 -21.13 -17.31 7.61
CA ALA A 67 -21.55 -15.95 7.31
C ALA A 67 -22.51 -15.94 6.11
N PRO A 68 -23.72 -15.37 6.22
CA PRO A 68 -24.62 -15.25 5.09
C PRO A 68 -24.01 -14.34 4.02
N ASP A 69 -24.17 -14.73 2.76
CA ASP A 69 -23.66 -13.94 1.64
C ASP A 69 -24.26 -12.53 1.71
N ALA A 70 -23.40 -11.51 1.64
CA ALA A 70 -23.81 -10.11 1.66
C ALA A 70 -24.85 -9.80 0.57
N ALA A 71 -24.79 -10.49 -0.58
CA ALA A 71 -25.78 -10.37 -1.64
C ALA A 71 -27.16 -10.89 -1.20
N GLU A 72 -27.22 -11.99 -0.44
CA GLU A 72 -28.46 -12.57 0.07
C GLU A 72 -29.09 -11.70 1.16
N ILE A 73 -28.28 -11.15 2.08
CA ILE A 73 -28.75 -10.20 3.10
C ILE A 73 -29.38 -8.96 2.43
N LEU A 74 -28.72 -8.42 1.41
CA LEU A 74 -29.23 -7.26 0.67
C LEU A 74 -30.50 -7.57 -0.13
N ALA A 75 -30.61 -8.78 -0.69
CA ALA A 75 -31.80 -9.23 -1.40
C ALA A 75 -32.99 -9.37 -0.44
N GLY A 76 -32.79 -9.99 0.73
CA GLY A 76 -33.82 -10.09 1.78
C GLY A 76 -34.33 -8.72 2.22
N ALA A 77 -33.42 -7.81 2.56
CA ALA A 77 -33.78 -6.44 2.96
C ALA A 77 -34.49 -5.64 1.85
N ARG A 78 -34.24 -5.94 0.58
CA ARG A 78 -34.96 -5.33 -0.57
C ARG A 78 -36.35 -5.92 -0.72
N ALA A 79 -36.49 -7.24 -0.60
CA ALA A 79 -37.77 -7.94 -0.69
C ALA A 79 -38.74 -7.52 0.42
N GLU A 80 -38.24 -7.38 1.65
CA GLU A 80 -39.00 -6.88 2.81
C GLU A 80 -39.53 -5.45 2.59
N ARG A 81 -38.75 -4.58 1.92
CA ARG A 81 -39.20 -3.22 1.59
C ARG A 81 -40.28 -3.19 0.50
N THR A 82 -40.27 -4.13 -0.44
CA THR A 82 -41.26 -4.20 -1.53
C THR A 82 -42.50 -5.00 -1.19
N GLY A 83 -42.43 -5.92 -0.21
CA GLY A 83 -43.56 -6.73 0.25
C GLY A 83 -44.40 -6.10 1.37
N GLY A 84 -43.96 -4.96 1.92
CA GLY A 84 -44.67 -4.18 2.95
C GLY A 84 -45.57 -3.08 2.41
N ALA A 85 -46.31 -3.34 1.32
CA ALA A 85 -47.30 -2.43 0.73
C ALA A 85 -48.68 -3.10 0.67
#